data_AF-A0A0Q9NKK0-F1
#
_entry.id   AF-A0A0Q9NKK0-F1
#
_cell.length_a   1.000
_cell.length_b   1.000
_cell.length_c   1.000
_cell.angle_alpha   90.00
_cell.angle_beta   90.00
_cell.angle_gamma   90.00
#
_symmetry.space_group_name_H-M   'P 1'
#
loop_
_entity.id
_entity.type
_entity.pdbx_description
1 polymer ?
#
loop_
_entity_poly.entity_id
_entity_poly.type
_entity_poly.pdbx_seq_one_letter_code
_entity_poly.pdbx_strand_id
1 'polypeptide(L)'
;MSSNSHDTHAPSKRVKHDSPVNHYLTYIISILLTMLAFAVVLYGDLDRSFILIFIVSLGIVQALVQLLFWMHAKERGHLFPLIFIFAGAFVALTGVIMAVYWVWW
;
A
#
# COMPACT_ATOMS: atom_id res chain seq x y z
N MET A 1 -50.85 -40.62 -2.94
CA MET A 1 -51.13 -39.17 -2.87
C MET A 1 -49.81 -38.45 -2.69
N SER A 2 -49.55 -37.52 -3.59
CA SER A 2 -48.34 -36.73 -3.75
C SER A 2 -48.16 -35.69 -2.63
N SER A 3 -46.92 -35.38 -2.30
CA SER A 3 -46.52 -34.02 -1.91
C SER A 3 -45.02 -33.82 -2.15
N ASN A 4 -44.69 -33.46 -3.40
CA ASN A 4 -43.48 -32.70 -3.72
C ASN A 4 -43.47 -31.46 -2.82
N SER A 5 -42.45 -31.32 -1.98
CA SER A 5 -42.18 -30.07 -1.27
C SER A 5 -40.90 -29.47 -1.83
N HIS A 6 -41.13 -28.38 -2.53
CA HIS A 6 -40.19 -27.58 -3.30
C HIS A 6 -39.38 -26.73 -2.32
N ASP A 7 -38.32 -27.27 -1.74
CA ASP A 7 -37.42 -26.44 -0.93
C ASP A 7 -36.56 -25.58 -1.86
N THR A 8 -36.93 -24.31 -1.83
CA THR A 8 -36.44 -23.25 -2.68
C THR A 8 -35.00 -22.99 -2.27
N HIS A 9 -34.04 -23.28 -3.15
CA HIS A 9 -32.65 -22.89 -2.94
C HIS A 9 -32.60 -21.39 -2.65
N ALA A 10 -32.41 -21.03 -1.38
CA ALA A 10 -32.10 -19.68 -0.96
C ALA A 10 -30.97 -19.14 -1.85
N PRO A 11 -31.04 -17.89 -2.34
CA PRO A 11 -30.00 -17.37 -3.21
C PRO A 11 -28.70 -17.41 -2.43
N SER A 12 -27.81 -18.33 -2.83
CA SER A 12 -26.42 -18.35 -2.39
C SER A 12 -25.92 -16.92 -2.52
N LYS A 13 -25.69 -16.30 -1.37
CA LYS A 13 -25.11 -14.97 -1.24
C LYS A 13 -23.79 -15.05 -1.99
N ARG A 14 -23.78 -14.60 -3.25
CA ARG A 14 -22.59 -14.54 -4.08
C ARG A 14 -21.58 -13.72 -3.28
N VAL A 15 -20.63 -14.42 -2.67
CA VAL A 15 -19.40 -13.82 -2.17
C VAL A 15 -18.83 -13.16 -3.39
N LYS A 16 -18.93 -11.83 -3.44
CA LYS A 16 -18.22 -11.04 -4.44
C LYS A 16 -16.76 -11.33 -4.17
N HIS A 17 -16.21 -12.25 -4.96
CA HIS A 17 -14.79 -12.47 -5.05
C HIS A 17 -14.25 -11.15 -5.59
N ASP A 18 -13.78 -10.28 -4.69
CA ASP A 18 -13.40 -8.91 -5.00
C ASP A 18 -12.17 -8.95 -5.93
N SER A 19 -12.50 -8.99 -7.21
CA SER A 19 -11.76 -8.61 -8.40
C SER A 19 -10.22 -8.60 -8.28
N PRO A 20 -9.54 -9.66 -8.75
CA PRO A 20 -8.09 -9.64 -9.00
C PRO A 20 -7.64 -8.52 -9.97
N VAL A 21 -8.57 -7.86 -10.67
CA VAL A 21 -8.30 -6.74 -11.59
C VAL A 21 -7.76 -5.50 -10.85
N ASN A 22 -8.11 -5.31 -9.58
CA ASN A 22 -7.63 -4.16 -8.81
C ASN A 22 -6.11 -4.22 -8.57
N HIS A 23 -5.52 -5.41 -8.44
CA HIS A 23 -4.08 -5.56 -8.19
C HIS A 23 -3.19 -5.07 -9.35
N TYR A 24 -3.66 -5.21 -10.59
CA TYR A 24 -2.89 -4.78 -11.76
C TYR A 24 -2.81 -3.25 -11.86
N LEU A 25 -3.88 -2.54 -11.46
CA LEU A 25 -3.94 -1.08 -11.57
C LEU A 25 -2.90 -0.38 -10.69
N THR A 26 -2.72 -0.84 -9.45
CA THR A 26 -1.71 -0.29 -8.54
C THR A 26 -0.30 -0.70 -8.86
N TYR A 27 -0.11 -1.91 -9.38
CA TYR A 27 1.18 -2.31 -9.89
C TYR A 27 1.66 -1.32 -10.96
N ILE A 28 0.77 -0.96 -11.90
CA ILE A 28 1.05 0.03 -12.93
C ILE A 28 1.27 1.42 -12.31
N ILE A 29 0.45 1.85 -11.34
CA ILE A 29 0.64 3.15 -10.66
C ILE A 29 2.00 3.22 -9.95
N SER A 30 2.43 2.18 -9.25
CA SER A 30 3.73 2.16 -8.55
C SER A 30 4.90 2.22 -9.54
N ILE A 31 4.81 1.51 -10.67
CA ILE A 31 5.81 1.57 -11.75
C ILE A 31 5.89 2.98 -12.33
N LEU A 32 4.75 3.59 -12.69
CA LEU A 32 4.76 4.96 -13.23
C LEU A 32 5.36 5.96 -12.24
N LEU A 33 5.01 5.81 -10.96
CA LEU A 33 5.43 6.72 -9.91
C LEU A 33 6.93 6.53 -9.57
N THR A 34 7.50 5.32 -9.75
CA THR A 34 8.95 5.08 -9.63
C THR A 34 9.69 5.58 -10.86
N MET A 35 9.18 5.35 -12.07
CA MET A 35 9.72 5.93 -13.30
C MET A 35 9.78 7.46 -13.22
N LEU A 36 8.78 8.11 -12.64
CA LEU A 36 8.78 9.55 -12.41
C LEU A 36 9.92 9.99 -11.48
N ALA A 37 10.17 9.27 -10.38
CA ALA A 37 11.32 9.57 -9.51
C ALA A 37 12.65 9.47 -10.24
N PHE A 38 12.86 8.42 -11.05
CA PHE A 38 14.07 8.27 -11.86
C PHE A 38 14.20 9.37 -12.91
N ALA A 39 13.10 9.75 -13.56
CA ALA A 39 13.11 10.84 -14.54
C ALA A 39 13.51 12.18 -13.89
N VAL A 40 13.01 12.48 -12.69
CA VAL A 40 13.38 13.71 -11.98
C VAL A 40 14.86 13.70 -11.55
N VAL A 41 15.43 12.54 -11.20
CA VAL A 41 16.87 12.42 -10.93
C VAL A 41 17.72 12.64 -12.18
N LEU A 42 17.31 12.06 -13.32
CA LEU A 42 18.10 12.07 -14.55
C LEU A 42 18.04 13.40 -15.30
N TYR A 43 16.89 14.07 -15.28
CA TYR A 43 16.66 15.33 -16.02
C TYR A 43 16.56 16.56 -15.11
N GLY A 44 16.55 16.38 -13.79
CA GLY A 44 16.47 17.47 -12.83
C GLY A 44 17.79 18.23 -12.77
N ASP A 45 17.88 19.33 -13.52
CA ASP A 45 18.93 20.34 -13.36
C ASP A 45 18.62 21.30 -12.19
N LEU A 46 17.97 20.77 -11.15
CA LEU A 46 17.56 21.50 -9.95
C LEU A 46 18.61 21.32 -8.85
N ASP A 47 18.55 22.16 -7.83
CA ASP A 47 19.45 22.05 -6.68
C ASP A 47 19.39 20.64 -6.06
N ARG A 48 20.57 20.09 -5.73
CA ARG A 48 20.68 18.72 -5.18
C ARG A 48 19.84 18.53 -3.93
N SER A 49 19.70 19.57 -3.10
CA SER A 49 18.90 19.51 -1.87
C SER A 49 17.42 19.36 -2.18
N PHE A 50 16.94 20.06 -3.22
CA PHE A 50 15.55 19.96 -3.67
C PHE A 50 15.25 18.57 -4.23
N ILE A 51 16.16 18.03 -5.05
CA ILE A 51 16.03 16.69 -5.63
C ILE A 51 15.95 15.62 -4.52
N LEU A 52 16.81 15.71 -3.49
CA LEU A 52 16.80 14.77 -2.37
C LEU A 52 15.48 14.80 -1.59
N ILE A 53 14.99 15.99 -1.22
CA ILE A 53 13.73 16.13 -0.48
C ILE A 53 12.56 15.59 -1.32
N PHE A 54 12.55 15.91 -2.61
CA PHE A 54 11.52 15.45 -3.54
C PHE A 54 11.48 13.92 -3.63
N ILE A 55 12.62 13.26 -3.87
CA ILE A 55 12.69 11.79 -4.01
C ILE A 55 12.33 11.09 -2.70
N VAL A 56 12.80 11.60 -1.55
CA VAL A 56 12.44 11.03 -0.25
C VAL A 56 10.93 11.11 -0.01
N SER A 57 10.31 12.24 -0.34
CA SER A 57 8.85 12.40 -0.24
C SER A 57 8.11 11.42 -1.15
N LEU A 58 8.60 11.23 -2.38
CA LEU A 58 8.03 10.31 -3.36
C LEU A 58 8.21 8.85 -2.92
N GLY A 59 9.33 8.52 -2.27
CA GLY A 59 9.60 7.22 -1.65
C GLY A 59 8.64 6.89 -0.50
N ILE A 60 8.29 7.89 0.33
CA ILE A 60 7.26 7.72 1.37
C ILE A 60 5.90 7.43 0.74
N VAL A 61 5.51 8.18 -0.30
CA VAL A 61 4.25 7.93 -1.03
C VAL A 61 4.25 6.53 -1.65
N GLN A 62 5.37 6.08 -2.21
CA GLN A 62 5.53 4.71 -2.73
C GLN A 62 5.33 3.66 -1.64
N ALA A 63 5.98 3.82 -0.48
CA ALA A 63 5.82 2.90 0.64
C ALA A 63 4.35 2.81 1.09
N LEU A 64 3.63 3.94 1.14
CA LEU A 64 2.20 3.98 1.47
C LEU A 64 1.32 3.32 0.40
N VAL A 65 1.57 3.59 -0.89
CA VAL A 65 0.82 2.97 -2.00
C VAL A 65 1.00 1.45 -2.00
N GLN A 66 2.23 0.99 -1.78
CA GLN A 66 2.54 -0.44 -1.64
C GLN A 66 1.79 -1.04 -0.45
N LEU A 67 1.73 -0.32 0.67
CA LEU A 67 1.06 -0.77 1.87
C LEU A 67 -0.47 -0.85 1.75
N LEU A 68 -1.09 0.23 1.26
CA LEU A 68 -2.54 0.36 1.12
C LEU A 68 -3.12 -0.61 0.10
N PHE A 69 -2.29 -1.14 -0.79
CA PHE A 69 -2.73 -2.05 -1.84
C PHE A 69 -2.32 -3.50 -1.62
N TRP A 70 -1.13 -3.75 -1.08
CA TRP A 70 -0.70 -5.10 -0.70
C TRP A 70 -1.58 -5.64 0.44
N MET A 71 -2.01 -4.76 1.33
CA MET A 71 -3.11 -5.03 2.23
C MET A 71 -4.39 -4.47 1.63
N HIS A 72 -5.21 -5.34 1.03
CA HIS A 72 -6.57 -5.03 0.61
C HIS A 72 -7.46 -4.69 1.84
N ALA A 73 -7.22 -3.55 2.49
CA ALA A 73 -7.90 -3.05 3.68
C ALA A 73 -9.33 -2.54 3.38
N LYS A 74 -9.93 -3.00 2.28
CA LYS A 74 -11.29 -2.65 1.86
C LYS A 74 -12.33 -3.66 2.38
N GLU A 75 -11.90 -4.77 2.98
CA GLU A 75 -12.82 -5.73 3.59
C GLU A 75 -12.89 -5.55 5.12
N ARG A 76 -14.01 -4.92 5.51
CA ARG A 76 -14.65 -4.79 6.83
C ARG A 76 -13.90 -5.43 8.02
N GLY A 77 -13.24 -4.60 8.83
CA GLY A 77 -12.92 -4.93 10.25
C GLY A 77 -11.46 -4.86 10.69
N HIS A 78 -10.52 -4.35 9.87
CA HIS A 78 -9.09 -4.49 10.17
C HIS A 78 -8.44 -3.26 10.83
N LEU A 79 -8.75 -3.05 12.12
CA LEU A 79 -8.01 -2.13 13.01
C LEU A 79 -6.59 -2.64 13.31
N PHE A 80 -6.45 -3.97 13.45
CA PHE A 80 -5.20 -4.64 13.79
C PHE A 80 -4.01 -4.34 12.86
N PRO A 81 -4.15 -4.35 11.52
CA PRO A 81 -3.04 -4.15 10.64
C PRO A 81 -2.71 -2.68 10.46
N LEU A 82 -3.70 -1.79 10.55
CA LEU A 82 -3.41 -0.36 10.62
C LEU A 82 -2.54 -0.05 11.84
N ILE A 83 -2.84 -0.67 12.98
CA ILE A 83 -2.02 -0.58 14.21
C ILE A 83 -0.65 -1.23 14.01
N PHE A 84 -0.57 -2.39 13.35
CA PHE A 84 0.69 -3.09 13.10
C PHE A 84 1.62 -2.31 12.15
N ILE A 85 1.03 -1.69 11.12
CA ILE A 85 1.71 -0.75 10.23
C ILE A 85 2.20 0.47 10.99
N PHE A 86 1.35 1.09 11.80
CA PHE A 86 1.72 2.29 12.53
C PHE A 86 2.82 1.99 13.55
N ALA A 87 2.74 0.84 14.21
CA ALA A 87 3.80 0.33 15.09
C ALA A 87 5.08 0.01 14.32
N GLY A 88 5.00 -0.64 13.15
CA GLY A 88 6.16 -0.94 12.31
C GLY A 88 6.84 0.32 11.79
N ALA A 89 6.06 1.31 11.35
CA ALA A 89 6.56 2.63 10.95
C ALA A 89 7.19 3.38 12.13
N PHE A 90 6.56 3.32 13.31
CA PHE A 90 7.12 3.89 14.53
C PHE A 90 8.47 3.26 14.88
N VAL A 91 8.55 1.93 14.91
CA VAL A 91 9.79 1.18 15.18
C VAL A 91 10.87 1.50 14.16
N ALA A 92 10.55 1.48 12.86
CA ALA A 92 11.49 1.81 11.80
C ALA A 92 12.02 3.24 11.93
N LEU A 93 11.14 4.21 12.22
CA LEU A 93 11.51 5.61 12.39
C LEU A 93 12.38 5.80 13.64
N THR A 94 12.03 5.19 14.77
CA THR A 94 12.90 5.19 15.96
C THR A 94 14.25 4.51 15.72
N GLY A 95 14.29 3.43 14.93
CA GLY A 95 15.52 2.74 14.56
C GLY A 95 16.43 3.59 13.69
N VAL A 96 15.87 4.29 12.70
CA VAL A 96 16.61 5.24 11.84
C VAL A 96 17.14 6.41 12.68
N ILE A 97 16.31 6.99 13.55
CA ILE A 97 16.73 8.05 14.48
C ILE A 97 17.89 7.54 15.34
N MET A 98 17.74 6.38 16.00
CA MET A 98 18.80 5.79 16.80
C MET A 98 20.07 5.57 15.99
N ALA A 99 19.98 5.03 14.77
CA ALA A 99 21.13 4.79 13.91
C ALA A 99 21.85 6.10 13.52
N VAL A 100 21.10 7.15 13.16
CA VAL A 100 21.69 8.45 12.82
C VAL A 100 22.38 9.07 14.04
N TYR A 101 21.74 9.07 15.21
CA TYR A 101 22.33 9.65 16.42
C TYR A 101 23.49 8.83 16.98
N TRP A 102 23.50 7.51 16.79
CA TRP A 102 24.52 6.62 17.35
C TRP A 102 25.75 6.45 16.45
N VAL A 103 25.59 6.50 15.13
CA VAL A 103 26.71 6.38 14.17
C VAL A 103 27.50 7.69 14.04
N TRP A 104 26.91 8.83 14.41
CA TRP A 104 27.56 10.15 14.33
C TRP A 104 28.34 10.57 15.58
N TRP A 105 28.55 9.66 16.53
CA TRP A 105 29.46 9.81 17.66
C TRP A 105 30.57 8.77 17.57
#